data_AF-A0A317VC92-F1
#
_entry.id   AF-A0A317VC92-F1
#
_cell.length_a   1.000
_cell.length_b   1.000
_cell.length_c   1.000
_cell.angle_alpha   90.00
_cell.angle_beta   90.00
_cell.angle_gamma   90.00
#
_symmetry.space_group_name_H-M   'P 1'
#
loop_
_entity.id
_entity.type
_entity.pdbx_description
1 polymer ?
#
loop_
_entity_poly.entity_id
_entity_poly.type
_entity_poly.pdbx_seq_one_letter_code
_entity_poly.pdbx_strand_id
1 'polypeptide(L)'
;MSLDEYISDPRFLQEYCISEDLSQLSMDPKSVPHSRQIRLGLFHPLGKPDIFKSCCRYEGRHPPYPGMVFTVRDRQEILNLQPLAKIWRQELCKVPPFSRVIFDLTLPPNCRDRGIEWYSFGRPKSWHGIDTTEAFNLVRTIALTTRMRVKGDVSFQIIHDQTDLKAMKEIEQHVSALNRATSTEMPEGEDVSMD
;
A
#
# COMPACT_ATOMS: atom_id res chain seq x y z
N MET A 1 1.64 9.98 22.73
CA MET A 1 1.69 9.22 21.46
C MET A 1 0.36 9.44 20.78
N SER A 2 0.29 10.19 19.68
CA SER A 2 -0.94 10.25 18.88
C SER A 2 -1.19 8.84 18.35
N LEU A 3 -2.41 8.34 18.51
CA LEU A 3 -2.80 7.07 17.93
C LEU A 3 -2.82 7.30 16.41
N ASP A 4 -1.89 6.72 15.67
CA ASP A 4 -1.97 6.73 14.20
C ASP A 4 -3.27 6.01 13.82
N GLU A 5 -4.29 6.77 13.42
CA GLU A 5 -5.61 6.21 13.17
C GLU A 5 -5.55 5.26 11.96
N TYR A 6 -6.07 4.05 12.17
CA TYR A 6 -5.86 2.92 11.30
C TYR A 6 -7.00 2.79 10.29
N ILE A 7 -6.71 3.03 9.01
CA ILE A 7 -7.69 2.93 7.92
C ILE A 7 -7.49 1.62 7.18
N SER A 8 -8.42 0.68 7.40
CA SER A 8 -8.44 -0.63 6.75
C SER A 8 -9.34 -0.69 5.51
N ASP A 9 -10.23 0.30 5.34
CA ASP A 9 -11.12 0.41 4.19
C ASP A 9 -10.93 1.79 3.52
N PRO A 10 -10.53 1.83 2.24
CA PRO A 10 -10.29 3.05 1.48
C PRO A 10 -11.44 4.07 1.56
N ARG A 11 -12.67 3.60 1.67
CA ARG A 11 -13.88 4.45 1.66
C ARG A 11 -13.98 5.36 2.89
N PHE A 12 -13.29 5.03 3.98
CA PHE A 12 -13.28 5.84 5.20
C PHE A 12 -12.19 6.93 5.21
N LEU A 13 -11.38 7.04 4.15
CA LEU A 13 -10.35 8.09 4.06
C LEU A 13 -10.93 9.50 4.19
N GLN A 14 -12.08 9.75 3.56
CA GLN A 14 -12.71 11.05 3.60
C GLN A 14 -13.25 11.39 4.99
N GLU A 15 -13.90 10.43 5.65
CA GLU A 15 -14.39 10.58 7.02
C GLU A 15 -13.25 10.84 8.00
N TYR A 16 -12.14 10.10 7.87
CA TYR A 16 -10.93 10.32 8.65
C TYR A 16 -10.42 11.76 8.52
N CYS A 17 -10.28 12.26 7.29
CA CYS A 17 -9.80 13.62 7.05
C CYS A 17 -10.74 14.67 7.65
N ILE A 18 -12.05 14.48 7.58
CA ILE A 18 -13.03 15.38 8.20
C ILE A 18 -12.90 15.36 9.72
N SER A 19 -12.82 14.17 10.33
CA SER A 19 -12.65 14.01 11.77
C SER A 19 -11.38 14.68 12.29
N GLU A 20 -10.28 14.51 11.57
CA GLU A 20 -9.00 15.15 11.90
C GLU A 20 -9.07 16.67 11.78
N ASP A 21 -9.66 17.21 10.70
CA ASP A 21 -9.82 18.65 10.50
C ASP A 21 -10.69 19.28 11.59
N LEU A 22 -11.78 18.61 11.98
CA LEU A 22 -12.64 19.04 13.09
C LEU A 22 -11.91 19.00 14.44
N SER A 23 -11.07 17.97 14.65
CA SER A 23 -10.25 17.86 15.87
C SER A 23 -9.22 18.99 15.95
N GLN A 24 -8.67 19.43 14.81
CA GLN A 24 -7.73 20.56 14.76
C GLN A 24 -8.40 21.91 15.01
N LEU A 25 -9.66 22.11 14.58
CA LEU A 25 -10.41 23.33 14.88
C LEU A 25 -10.70 23.52 16.38
N SER A 26 -10.65 22.43 17.16
CA SER A 26 -10.77 22.48 18.62
C SER A 26 -9.48 22.92 19.33
N MET A 27 -8.36 23.07 18.62
CA MET A 27 -7.07 23.41 19.21
C MET A 27 -6.72 24.90 19.06
N ASP A 28 -5.99 25.43 20.04
CA ASP A 28 -5.58 26.83 20.11
C ASP A 28 -4.84 27.27 18.82
N PRO A 29 -5.15 28.45 18.24
CA PRO A 29 -4.62 28.91 16.94
C PRO A 29 -3.09 29.18 16.90
N LYS A 30 -2.36 28.86 17.97
CA LYS A 30 -0.90 28.99 18.07
C LYS A 30 -0.14 27.70 17.70
N SER A 31 -0.82 26.59 17.40
CA SER A 31 -0.12 25.36 17.04
C SER A 31 0.47 25.41 15.63
N VAL A 32 1.72 24.95 15.50
CA VAL A 32 2.41 24.72 14.22
C VAL A 32 1.50 23.93 13.26
N PRO A 33 1.48 24.22 11.95
CA PRO A 33 0.72 23.43 10.97
C PRO A 33 1.06 21.94 11.13
N HIS A 34 0.06 21.16 11.51
CA HIS A 34 0.22 19.74 11.79
C HIS A 34 0.42 18.99 10.47
N SER A 35 1.49 18.21 10.42
CA SER A 35 1.81 17.33 9.30
C SER A 35 0.89 16.10 9.36
N ARG A 36 -0.03 15.98 8.39
CA ARG A 36 -1.03 14.91 8.35
C ARG A 36 -0.38 13.55 8.19
N GLN A 37 -0.73 12.61 9.06
CA GLN A 37 -0.18 11.25 9.05
C GLN A 37 -1.28 10.20 8.98
N ILE A 38 -1.01 9.04 8.38
CA ILE A 38 -2.01 7.98 8.26
C ILE A 38 -1.38 6.58 8.26
N ARG A 39 -2.09 5.59 8.81
CA ARG A 39 -1.77 4.16 8.69
C ARG A 39 -2.80 3.45 7.84
N LEU A 40 -2.36 2.82 6.75
CA LEU A 40 -3.22 2.15 5.76
C LEU A 40 -3.06 0.63 5.85
N GLY A 41 -4.13 -0.09 6.18
CA GLY A 41 -4.20 -1.54 6.10
C GLY A 41 -4.35 -2.01 4.65
N LEU A 42 -3.25 -2.10 3.91
CA LEU A 42 -3.29 -2.20 2.45
C LEU A 42 -4.05 -3.43 1.94
N PHE A 43 -3.91 -4.58 2.60
CA PHE A 43 -4.56 -5.83 2.22
C PHE A 43 -5.90 -6.08 2.90
N HIS A 44 -6.28 -5.28 3.89
CA HIS A 44 -7.57 -5.46 4.57
C HIS A 44 -8.80 -5.44 3.65
N PRO A 45 -8.82 -4.64 2.56
CA PRO A 45 -9.94 -4.68 1.61
C PRO A 45 -10.10 -6.03 0.89
N LEU A 46 -9.06 -6.88 0.84
CA LEU A 46 -9.18 -8.25 0.31
C LEU A 46 -10.12 -9.13 1.15
N GLY A 47 -10.45 -8.73 2.38
CA GLY A 47 -11.47 -9.38 3.18
C GLY A 47 -12.88 -9.28 2.56
N LYS A 48 -13.11 -8.32 1.68
CA LYS A 48 -14.40 -8.10 1.01
C LYS A 48 -14.54 -8.96 -0.24
N PRO A 49 -15.65 -9.69 -0.43
CA PRO A 49 -15.81 -10.64 -1.54
C PRO A 49 -15.68 -10.02 -2.94
N ASP A 50 -16.20 -8.81 -3.13
CA ASP A 50 -16.18 -8.09 -4.40
C ASP A 50 -14.76 -7.66 -4.80
N ILE A 51 -14.00 -7.08 -3.86
CA ILE A 51 -12.61 -6.68 -4.07
C ILE A 51 -11.75 -7.92 -4.30
N PHE A 52 -11.90 -8.94 -3.46
CA PHE A 52 -11.18 -10.21 -3.61
C PHE A 52 -11.42 -10.83 -4.99
N LYS A 53 -12.68 -10.97 -5.41
CA LYS A 53 -13.05 -11.50 -6.72
C LYS A 53 -12.45 -10.71 -7.87
N SER A 54 -12.31 -9.39 -7.73
CA SER A 54 -11.67 -8.56 -8.75
C SER A 54 -10.15 -8.79 -8.85
N CYS A 55 -9.51 -9.21 -7.76
CA CYS A 55 -8.07 -9.49 -7.68
C CYS A 55 -7.71 -10.93 -8.11
N CYS A 56 -8.67 -11.86 -8.04
CA CYS A 56 -8.55 -13.17 -8.67
C CYS A 56 -8.51 -12.99 -10.20
N ARG A 57 -7.53 -13.58 -10.88
CA ARG A 57 -7.52 -13.66 -12.33
C ARG A 57 -8.60 -14.65 -12.77
N TYR A 58 -9.71 -14.14 -13.29
CA TYR A 58 -10.60 -14.95 -14.13
C TYR A 58 -9.96 -15.19 -15.51
N GLU A 59 -8.75 -15.75 -15.52
CA GLU A 59 -8.18 -16.25 -16.76
C GLU A 59 -8.82 -17.60 -17.04
N GLY A 60 -9.89 -17.58 -17.83
CA GLY A 60 -10.31 -18.71 -18.66
C GLY A 60 -9.23 -19.08 -19.67
N ARG A 61 -8.02 -19.40 -19.19
CA ARG A 61 -6.90 -19.84 -20.01
C ARG A 61 -6.87 -21.35 -20.02
N HIS A 62 -7.08 -21.84 -21.24
CA HIS A 62 -6.86 -23.18 -21.75
C HIS A 62 -5.69 -23.91 -21.06
N PRO A 63 -5.78 -25.25 -20.95
CA PRO A 63 -4.66 -26.07 -20.49
C PRO A 63 -3.40 -25.74 -21.31
N PRO A 64 -2.21 -25.59 -20.71
CA PRO A 64 -1.02 -25.12 -21.41
C PRO A 64 -0.56 -26.08 -22.53
N TYR A 65 -1.07 -27.31 -22.56
CA TYR A 65 -0.75 -28.31 -23.57
C TYR A 65 -1.93 -29.26 -23.76
N PRO A 66 -2.25 -29.70 -24.99
CA PRO A 66 -3.12 -30.86 -25.19
C PRO A 66 -2.42 -32.08 -24.59
N GLY A 67 -2.98 -32.67 -23.53
CA GLY A 67 -2.51 -33.93 -22.95
C GLY A 67 -1.93 -33.87 -21.54
N MET A 68 -1.74 -32.69 -20.93
CA MET A 68 -1.28 -32.59 -19.55
C MET A 68 -2.44 -32.36 -18.58
N VAL A 69 -2.93 -33.45 -17.98
CA VAL A 69 -3.95 -33.42 -16.92
C VAL A 69 -3.28 -32.94 -15.64
N PHE A 70 -3.20 -31.62 -15.46
CA PHE A 70 -2.99 -31.08 -14.13
C PHE A 70 -4.28 -31.28 -13.35
N THR A 71 -4.23 -32.07 -12.28
CA THR A 71 -5.30 -32.05 -11.30
C THR A 71 -5.49 -30.61 -10.83
N VAL A 72 -6.73 -30.11 -10.88
CA VAL A 72 -7.14 -28.73 -10.56
C VAL A 72 -6.64 -28.22 -9.19
N ARG A 73 -6.10 -29.12 -8.34
CA ARG A 73 -5.63 -28.86 -6.98
C ARG A 73 -4.22 -28.28 -6.85
N ASP A 74 -3.42 -28.24 -7.91
CA ASP A 74 -1.98 -27.89 -7.80
C ASP A 74 -1.60 -26.50 -8.34
N ARG A 75 -2.58 -25.66 -8.71
CA ARG A 75 -2.31 -24.31 -9.19
C ARG A 75 -2.53 -23.29 -8.08
N GLN A 76 -1.44 -22.85 -7.45
CA GLN A 76 -1.47 -21.64 -6.64
C GLN A 76 -1.66 -20.45 -7.58
N GLU A 77 -2.72 -19.66 -7.36
CA GLU A 77 -3.02 -18.49 -8.17
C GLU A 77 -2.41 -17.24 -7.54
N ILE A 78 -1.58 -16.50 -8.28
CA ILE A 78 -1.06 -15.22 -7.79
C ILE A 78 -2.15 -14.15 -7.96
N LEU A 79 -2.49 -13.47 -6.86
CA LEU A 79 -3.46 -12.38 -6.88
C LEU A 79 -2.91 -11.20 -7.67
N ASN A 80 -3.72 -10.66 -8.58
CA ASN A 80 -3.47 -9.39 -9.23
C ASN A 80 -3.94 -8.25 -8.31
N LEU A 81 -3.01 -7.48 -7.75
CA LEU A 81 -3.34 -6.41 -6.79
C LEU A 81 -3.62 -5.05 -7.45
N GLN A 82 -3.60 -4.97 -8.78
CA GLN A 82 -3.94 -3.73 -9.51
C GLN A 82 -5.35 -3.18 -9.19
N PRO A 83 -6.42 -3.99 -9.09
CA PRO A 83 -7.74 -3.49 -8.69
C PRO A 83 -7.70 -2.84 -7.31
N LEU A 84 -6.99 -3.45 -6.37
CA LEU A 84 -6.81 -2.92 -5.02
C LEU A 84 -6.03 -1.60 -5.02
N ALA A 85 -4.93 -1.52 -5.79
CA ALA A 85 -4.16 -0.28 -5.98
C ALA A 85 -5.02 0.84 -6.56
N LYS A 86 -5.88 0.51 -7.52
CA LYS A 86 -6.81 1.46 -8.13
C LYS A 86 -7.78 2.03 -7.11
N ILE A 87 -8.39 1.20 -6.27
CA ILE A 87 -9.35 1.64 -5.24
C ILE A 87 -8.65 2.58 -4.25
N TRP A 88 -7.51 2.18 -3.69
CA TRP A 88 -6.73 3.02 -2.78
C TRP A 88 -6.38 4.37 -3.40
N ARG A 89 -5.87 4.36 -4.63
CA ARG A 89 -5.52 5.59 -5.35
C ARG A 89 -6.74 6.50 -5.56
N GLN A 90 -7.87 5.93 -5.96
CA GLN A 90 -9.10 6.70 -6.19
C GLN A 90 -9.58 7.41 -4.94
N GLU A 91 -9.58 6.72 -3.79
CA GLU A 91 -10.01 7.32 -2.53
C GLU A 91 -8.98 8.32 -1.99
N LEU A 92 -7.68 8.01 -2.09
CA LEU A 92 -6.62 8.96 -1.70
C LEU A 92 -6.71 10.26 -2.50
N CYS A 93 -7.00 10.21 -3.80
CA CYS A 93 -7.13 11.41 -4.63
C CYS A 93 -8.28 12.34 -4.21
N LYS A 94 -9.26 11.88 -3.41
CA LYS A 94 -10.39 12.69 -2.93
C LYS A 94 -10.06 13.49 -1.67
N VAL A 95 -8.98 13.15 -0.96
CA VAL A 95 -8.62 13.76 0.31
C VAL A 95 -7.33 14.57 0.21
N PRO A 96 -7.09 15.57 1.07
CA PRO A 96 -5.81 16.27 1.13
C PRO A 96 -4.62 15.29 1.32
N PRO A 97 -3.43 15.62 0.80
CA PRO A 97 -2.29 14.70 0.85
C PRO A 97 -1.71 14.55 2.27
N PHE A 98 -1.08 13.40 2.52
CA PHE A 98 -0.45 13.06 3.79
C PHE A 98 1.07 13.25 3.71
N SER A 99 1.67 13.90 4.71
CA SER A 99 3.12 14.05 4.84
C SER A 99 3.81 12.80 5.40
N ARG A 100 3.05 11.91 6.06
CA ARG A 100 3.54 10.62 6.52
C ARG A 100 2.53 9.53 6.26
N VAL A 101 2.95 8.46 5.58
CA VAL A 101 2.10 7.30 5.28
C VAL A 101 2.76 6.03 5.79
N ILE A 102 2.04 5.28 6.62
CA ILE A 102 2.46 3.98 7.14
C ILE A 102 1.68 2.90 6.39
N PHE A 103 2.38 2.05 5.65
CA PHE A 103 1.82 0.92 4.93
C PHE A 103 1.80 -0.30 5.82
N ASP A 104 0.62 -0.70 6.28
CA ASP A 104 0.43 -1.93 7.01
C ASP A 104 0.09 -3.08 6.05
N LEU A 105 1.05 -3.99 5.91
CA LEU A 105 1.04 -5.17 5.06
C LEU A 105 0.53 -6.43 5.80
N THR A 106 0.02 -6.29 7.01
CA THR A 106 -0.57 -7.40 7.77
C THR A 106 -1.81 -7.92 7.05
N LEU A 107 -1.90 -9.24 6.85
CA LEU A 107 -3.09 -9.86 6.27
C LEU A 107 -4.22 -9.87 7.30
N PRO A 108 -5.45 -9.48 6.93
CA PRO A 108 -6.58 -9.56 7.86
C PRO A 108 -6.87 -11.04 8.21
N PRO A 109 -7.43 -11.33 9.40
CA PRO A 109 -7.65 -12.71 9.86
C PRO A 109 -8.46 -13.58 8.87
N ASN A 110 -9.44 -12.98 8.20
CA ASN A 110 -10.31 -13.62 7.24
C ASN A 110 -9.63 -13.94 5.88
N CYS A 111 -8.39 -13.49 5.64
CA CYS A 111 -7.63 -13.89 4.46
C CYS A 111 -7.30 -15.39 4.50
N ARG A 112 -6.99 -15.95 5.68
CA ARG A 112 -6.69 -17.37 5.82
C ARG A 112 -7.88 -18.27 5.49
N ASP A 113 -9.08 -17.88 5.93
CA ASP A 113 -10.33 -18.60 5.63
C ASP A 113 -10.63 -18.62 4.12
N ARG A 114 -10.11 -17.62 3.39
CA ARG A 114 -10.22 -17.52 1.92
C ARG A 114 -9.02 -18.13 1.19
N GLY A 115 -8.10 -18.75 1.92
CA GLY A 115 -6.88 -19.35 1.37
C GLY A 115 -5.95 -18.32 0.73
N ILE A 116 -5.90 -17.09 1.26
CA ILE A 116 -4.99 -16.02 0.86
C ILE A 116 -3.79 -16.00 1.80
N GLU A 117 -2.59 -16.18 1.26
CA GLU A 117 -1.34 -16.15 2.02
C GLU A 117 -0.24 -15.48 1.19
N TRP A 118 0.86 -15.09 1.84
CA TRP A 118 2.07 -14.71 1.12
C TRP A 118 2.59 -15.88 0.27
N TYR A 119 2.95 -15.59 -0.98
CA TYR A 119 3.50 -16.59 -1.88
C TYR A 119 4.90 -17.00 -1.40
N SER A 120 5.09 -18.29 -1.16
CA SER A 120 6.37 -18.85 -0.72
C SER A 120 6.71 -20.11 -1.51
N PHE A 121 7.93 -20.17 -2.05
CA PHE A 121 8.40 -21.33 -2.81
C PHE A 121 8.41 -22.58 -1.92
N GLY A 122 7.71 -23.65 -2.34
CA GLY A 122 7.85 -24.98 -1.76
C GLY A 122 6.71 -25.46 -0.85
N ARG A 123 5.58 -24.73 -0.73
CA ARG A 123 4.37 -25.27 -0.08
C ARG A 123 3.08 -24.82 -0.80
N PRO A 124 2.28 -25.75 -1.35
CA PRO A 124 0.93 -25.45 -1.80
C PRO A 124 0.01 -25.51 -0.57
N LYS A 125 -0.01 -24.45 0.24
CA LYS A 125 -0.97 -24.34 1.36
C LYS A 125 -2.14 -23.41 1.05
N SER A 126 -1.92 -22.40 0.23
CA SER A 126 -2.92 -21.41 -0.16
C SER A 126 -3.37 -21.59 -1.60
N TRP A 127 -4.67 -21.35 -1.83
CA TRP A 127 -5.23 -21.30 -3.18
C TRP A 127 -4.84 -20.00 -3.89
N HIS A 128 -4.62 -18.93 -3.12
CA HIS A 128 -4.28 -17.60 -3.62
C HIS A 128 -3.03 -17.06 -2.91
N GLY A 129 -1.97 -16.79 -3.68
CA GLY A 129 -0.72 -16.22 -3.21
C GLY A 129 -0.65 -14.70 -3.44
N ILE A 130 -0.16 -13.96 -2.45
CA ILE A 130 0.31 -12.58 -2.62
C ILE A 130 1.80 -12.65 -2.91
N ASP A 131 2.18 -12.33 -4.14
CA ASP A 131 3.58 -12.22 -4.52
C ASP A 131 4.18 -10.90 -4.03
N THR A 132 5.46 -10.93 -3.65
CA THR A 132 6.20 -9.75 -3.20
C THR A 132 6.20 -8.64 -4.24
N THR A 133 6.26 -9.00 -5.53
CA THR A 133 6.24 -8.03 -6.64
C THR A 133 4.91 -7.28 -6.68
N GLU A 134 3.79 -7.98 -6.49
CA GLU A 134 2.45 -7.38 -6.47
C GLU A 134 2.27 -6.46 -5.25
N ALA A 135 2.71 -6.91 -4.08
CA ALA A 135 2.71 -6.10 -2.85
C ALA A 135 3.57 -4.84 -3.00
N PHE A 136 4.77 -4.98 -3.58
CA PHE A 136 5.66 -3.86 -3.86
C PHE A 136 5.02 -2.87 -4.84
N ASN A 137 4.44 -3.35 -5.95
CA ASN A 137 3.79 -2.51 -6.93
C ASN A 137 2.61 -1.71 -6.33
N LEU A 138 1.85 -2.33 -5.43
CA LEU A 138 0.80 -1.64 -4.67
C LEU A 138 1.37 -0.51 -3.81
N VAL A 139 2.36 -0.80 -2.97
CA VAL A 139 3.05 0.20 -2.11
C VAL A 139 3.62 1.33 -2.95
N ARG A 140 4.36 0.99 -4.01
CA ARG A 140 4.99 1.96 -4.91
C ARG A 140 3.94 2.86 -5.56
N THR A 141 2.85 2.30 -6.05
CA THR A 141 1.77 3.07 -6.70
C THR A 141 1.18 4.10 -5.74
N ILE A 142 0.90 3.70 -4.51
CA ILE A 142 0.34 4.61 -3.49
C ILE A 142 1.37 5.67 -3.09
N ALA A 143 2.61 5.26 -2.79
CA ALA A 143 3.68 6.18 -2.41
C ALA A 143 3.96 7.25 -3.48
N LEU A 144 4.06 6.84 -4.75
CA LEU A 144 4.24 7.77 -5.86
C LEU A 144 3.04 8.70 -6.03
N THR A 145 1.82 8.19 -5.91
CA THR A 145 0.60 9.02 -5.96
C THR A 145 0.63 10.08 -4.87
N THR A 146 0.94 9.71 -3.63
CA THR A 146 1.02 10.67 -2.51
C THR A 146 2.11 11.71 -2.79
N ARG A 147 3.30 11.27 -3.20
CA ARG A 147 4.42 12.16 -3.49
C ARG A 147 4.11 13.18 -4.58
N MET A 148 3.48 12.77 -5.67
CA MET A 148 3.10 13.70 -6.75
C MET A 148 2.11 14.79 -6.29
N ARG A 149 1.45 14.60 -5.14
CA ARG A 149 0.43 15.50 -4.60
C ARG A 149 0.94 16.39 -3.46
N VAL A 150 2.01 16.00 -2.76
CA VAL A 150 2.59 16.77 -1.67
C VAL A 150 3.55 17.83 -2.24
N LYS A 151 3.35 19.10 -1.87
CA LYS A 151 4.29 20.19 -2.13
C LYS A 151 5.29 20.28 -0.98
N GLY A 152 6.17 19.31 -0.86
CA GLY A 152 7.13 19.19 0.23
C GLY A 152 7.52 17.75 0.53
N ASP A 153 8.13 17.54 1.69
CA ASP A 153 8.62 16.23 2.08
C ASP A 153 7.49 15.27 2.45
N VAL A 154 7.66 14.02 2.02
CA VAL A 154 6.79 12.90 2.37
C VAL A 154 7.63 11.74 2.86
N SER A 155 7.22 11.17 3.99
CA SER A 155 7.85 10.00 4.59
C SER A 155 6.95 8.77 4.52
N PHE A 156 7.58 7.62 4.25
CA PHE A 156 6.91 6.33 4.13
C PHE A 156 7.47 5.32 5.12
N GLN A 157 6.61 4.49 5.71
CA GLN A 157 7.00 3.39 6.61
C GLN A 157 6.22 2.13 6.28
N ILE A 158 6.75 0.97 6.68
CA ILE A 158 6.07 -0.32 6.54
C ILE A 158 5.90 -0.96 7.91
N ILE A 159 4.73 -1.57 8.13
CA ILE A 159 4.45 -2.50 9.21
C ILE A 159 4.03 -3.83 8.57
N HIS A 160 4.51 -4.94 9.11
CA HIS A 160 4.09 -6.29 8.71
C HIS A 160 4.06 -7.20 9.94
N ASP A 161 3.20 -8.22 9.91
CA ASP A 161 3.42 -9.39 10.75
C ASP A 161 4.63 -10.15 10.19
N GLN A 162 5.46 -10.77 11.03
CA GLN A 162 6.77 -11.37 10.66
C GLN A 162 6.66 -12.62 9.75
N THR A 163 5.85 -12.54 8.70
CA THR A 163 5.55 -13.58 7.74
C THR A 163 6.40 -13.30 6.50
N ASP A 164 7.31 -14.23 6.17
CA ASP A 164 8.30 -14.10 5.09
C ASP A 164 9.23 -12.86 5.20
N LEU A 165 10.14 -12.92 6.17
CA LEU A 165 11.13 -11.87 6.47
C LEU A 165 11.96 -11.43 5.27
N LYS A 166 12.18 -12.32 4.28
CA LYS A 166 12.98 -11.98 3.10
C LYS A 166 12.18 -11.05 2.17
N ALA A 167 10.95 -11.43 1.85
CA ALA A 167 10.05 -10.60 1.05
C ALA A 167 9.85 -9.21 1.68
N MET A 168 9.59 -9.17 2.99
CA MET A 168 9.36 -7.89 3.69
C MET A 168 10.59 -6.98 3.68
N LYS A 169 11.79 -7.56 3.87
CA LYS A 169 13.05 -6.80 3.80
C LYS A 169 13.26 -6.15 2.43
N GLU A 170 12.89 -6.83 1.35
CA GLU A 170 12.97 -6.27 0.00
C GLU A 170 12.04 -5.06 -0.15
N ILE A 171 10.79 -5.14 0.33
CA ILE A 171 9.85 -4.00 0.27
C ILE A 171 10.33 -2.84 1.15
N GLU A 172 10.85 -3.11 2.36
CA GLU A 172 11.43 -2.10 3.26
C GLU A 172 12.61 -1.35 2.63
N GLN A 173 13.50 -2.07 1.93
CA GLN A 173 14.63 -1.46 1.22
C GLN A 173 14.14 -0.51 0.13
N HIS A 174 13.10 -0.87 -0.61
CA HIS A 174 12.54 0.00 -1.63
C HIS A 174 11.87 1.23 -1.03
N VAL A 175 11.12 1.09 0.07
CA VAL A 175 10.53 2.24 0.77
C VAL A 175 11.61 3.17 1.33
N SER A 176 12.70 2.61 1.85
CA SER A 176 13.86 3.39 2.28
C SER A 176 14.53 4.13 1.12
N ALA A 177 14.62 3.51 -0.07
CA ALA A 177 15.10 4.19 -1.28
C ALA A 177 14.15 5.32 -1.70
N LEU A 178 12.83 5.09 -1.64
CA LEU A 178 11.84 6.13 -1.91
C LEU A 178 12.02 7.32 -0.97
N ASN A 179 12.26 7.11 0.33
CA ASN A 179 12.48 8.18 1.31
C ASN A 179 13.81 8.94 1.12
N ARG A 180 14.81 8.37 0.44
CA ARG A 180 16.11 9.04 0.23
C ARG A 180 16.15 9.90 -1.04
N ALA A 181 15.35 9.56 -2.04
CA ALA A 181 15.25 10.32 -3.29
C ALA A 181 14.71 11.76 -3.10
N THR A 182 14.34 12.15 -1.88
CA THR A 182 13.85 13.48 -1.50
C THR A 182 14.92 14.40 -0.94
N SER A 183 16.10 13.91 -0.53
CA SER A 183 17.13 14.72 0.14
C SER A 183 18.19 15.33 -0.79
N THR A 184 18.00 15.29 -2.11
CA THR A 184 18.91 15.96 -3.05
C THR A 184 18.38 17.36 -3.34
N GLU A 185 18.77 18.31 -2.50
CA GLU A 185 18.63 19.75 -2.73
C GLU A 185 19.36 20.12 -4.04
N MET A 186 18.70 20.93 -4.89
CA MET A 186 19.37 21.55 -6.01
C MET A 186 20.32 22.64 -5.48
N PRO A 187 21.56 22.75 -5.99
CA PRO A 187 22.45 23.82 -5.56
C PRO A 187 21.83 25.17 -5.90
N GLU A 188 21.76 26.04 -4.88
CA GLU A 188 21.37 27.44 -5.00
C GLU A 188 22.19 28.10 -6.11
N GLY A 189 21.49 28.82 -6.99
CA GLY A 189 22.12 29.54 -8.09
C GLY A 189 23.11 30.57 -7.55
N GLU A 190 24.36 30.46 -7.98
CA GLU A 190 25.35 31.52 -7.85
C GLU A 190 24.82 32.77 -8.57
N ASP A 191 24.54 33.81 -7.78
CA ASP A 191 24.42 35.18 -8.26
C ASP A 191 25.77 35.60 -8.86
N VAL A 192 25.86 35.54 -10.20
CA VAL A 192 26.97 36.16 -10.92
C VAL A 192 26.72 37.65 -10.98
N SER A 193 27.32 38.38 -10.03
CA SER A 193 27.48 39.82 -10.09
C SER A 193 28.39 40.18 -11.28
N MET A 194 27.88 40.95 -12.24
CA MET A 194 28.68 41.59 -13.28
C MET A 194 29.26 42.90 -12.71
N ASP A 195 30.59 42.98 -12.66
CA ASP A 195 31.35 44.23 -12.73
C ASP A 195 31.86 44.45 -14.16
#